data_AF-A0AAW5AC00-F1
#
_entry.id   AF-A0AAW5AC00-F1
#
_cell.length_a   1.000
_cell.length_b   1.000
_cell.length_c   1.000
_cell.angle_alpha   90.00
_cell.angle_beta   90.00
_cell.angle_gamma   90.00
#
_symmetry.space_group_name_H-M   'P 1'
#
loop_
_entity.id
_entity.type
_entity.pdbx_description
1 polymer ?
#
loop_
_entity_poly.entity_id
_entity_poly.type
_entity_poly.pdbx_seq_one_letter_code
_entity_poly.pdbx_strand_id
1 'polypeptide(L)'
;RCISAYCSRPGIDPQLRDAEQTLSRLTSRPAAGLKVIEQLPEATLLRIQTRSGKREVYSLLRNRAHSNVAFMLGEAYRYQPGLDTLTIYPGVLSSYPNFIFNVPAEDVPEFVEDMELARDTKRFERIVERWGIRRSHPQFWEYFHDLSQYLHETTPVEEGVLDMNRYENL
;
A
#
# COMPACT_ATOMS: atom_id res chain seq x y z
N ARG A 1 -3.10 -11.59 -9.32
CA ARG A 1 -2.06 -12.65 -9.28
C ARG A 1 -1.24 -12.56 -10.55
N CYS A 2 0.09 -12.57 -10.46
CA CYS A 2 0.96 -12.59 -11.64
C CYS A 2 0.78 -13.93 -12.37
N ILE A 3 0.47 -13.89 -13.66
CA ILE A 3 0.20 -15.09 -14.48
C ILE A 3 1.45 -15.48 -15.29
N SER A 4 2.47 -14.61 -15.32
CA SER A 4 3.72 -14.81 -16.07
C SER A 4 4.90 -14.23 -15.29
N ALA A 5 6.12 -14.38 -15.84
CA ALA A 5 7.33 -13.74 -15.30
C ALA A 5 7.22 -12.20 -15.25
N TYR A 6 6.36 -11.62 -16.10
CA TYR A 6 5.99 -10.22 -16.05
C TYR A 6 4.73 -10.04 -15.22
N CYS A 7 4.86 -9.33 -14.11
CA CYS A 7 3.78 -8.96 -13.21
C CYS A 7 3.43 -7.47 -13.37
N SER A 8 2.87 -7.13 -14.53
CA SER A 8 2.37 -5.80 -14.83
C SER A 8 1.13 -5.90 -15.71
N ARG A 9 0.18 -4.97 -15.55
CA ARG A 9 -0.99 -4.87 -16.42
C ARG A 9 -0.57 -4.44 -17.85
N PRO A 10 -1.22 -4.99 -18.90
CA PRO A 10 -0.98 -4.55 -20.27
C PRO A 10 -1.59 -3.16 -20.51
N GLY A 11 -1.01 -2.40 -21.45
CA GLY A 11 -1.59 -1.14 -21.94
C GLY A 11 -1.47 0.07 -21.01
N ILE A 12 -0.74 -0.02 -19.90
CA ILE A 12 -0.44 1.12 -19.02
C ILE A 12 0.91 1.77 -19.39
N ASP A 13 1.18 2.94 -18.79
CA ASP A 13 2.42 3.70 -18.99
C ASP A 13 3.66 2.82 -18.69
N PRO A 14 4.73 2.87 -19.49
CA PRO A 14 5.94 2.06 -19.25
C PRO A 14 6.52 2.23 -17.84
N GLN A 15 6.54 3.44 -17.27
CA GLN A 15 7.03 3.66 -15.92
C GLN A 15 6.17 2.95 -14.88
N LEU A 16 4.85 2.89 -15.10
CA LEU A 16 3.92 2.17 -14.23
C LEU A 16 4.05 0.65 -14.39
N ARG A 17 4.36 0.15 -15.60
CA ARG A 17 4.63 -1.29 -15.81
C ARG A 17 5.87 -1.73 -15.04
N ASP A 18 6.94 -0.94 -15.11
CA ASP A 18 8.18 -1.20 -14.37
C ASP A 18 7.96 -1.10 -12.86
N ALA A 19 7.15 -0.14 -12.42
CA ALA A 19 6.72 -0.02 -11.02
C ALA A 19 5.95 -1.26 -10.55
N GLU A 20 4.97 -1.75 -11.30
CA GLU A 20 4.20 -2.96 -10.94
C GLU A 20 5.08 -4.21 -10.88
N GLN A 21 5.98 -4.37 -11.86
CA GLN A 21 6.96 -5.45 -11.85
C GLN A 21 7.80 -5.41 -10.57
N THR A 22 8.25 -4.22 -10.17
CA THR A 22 9.06 -4.02 -8.98
C THR A 22 8.27 -4.29 -7.69
N LEU A 23 7.04 -3.77 -7.59
CA LEU A 23 6.14 -3.96 -6.45
C LEU A 23 5.81 -5.44 -6.22
N SER A 24 5.81 -6.25 -7.28
CA SER A 24 5.55 -7.69 -7.16
C SER A 24 6.50 -8.40 -6.18
N ARG A 25 7.71 -7.88 -5.96
CA ARG A 25 8.69 -8.38 -4.97
C ARG A 25 8.20 -8.32 -3.51
N LEU A 26 7.29 -7.39 -3.20
CA LEU A 26 6.68 -7.25 -1.87
C LEU A 26 5.51 -8.20 -1.65
N THR A 27 5.04 -8.87 -2.70
CA THR A 27 3.88 -9.78 -2.63
C THR A 27 4.33 -11.24 -2.48
N SER A 28 3.39 -12.11 -2.09
CA SER A 28 3.61 -13.57 -2.02
C SER A 28 4.70 -14.02 -1.01
N ARG A 29 5.08 -13.15 -0.07
CA ARG A 29 6.00 -13.44 1.03
C ARG A 29 5.28 -13.28 2.36
N PRO A 30 5.41 -14.24 3.29
CA PRO A 30 4.90 -14.05 4.64
C PRO A 30 5.79 -13.06 5.41
N ALA A 31 5.23 -12.43 6.44
CA ALA A 31 5.91 -11.46 7.29
C ALA A 31 7.15 -12.03 8.00
N ALA A 32 7.20 -13.35 8.21
CA ALA A 32 8.41 -14.04 8.66
C ALA A 32 9.62 -13.76 7.74
N GLY A 33 9.40 -13.65 6.42
CA GLY A 33 10.41 -13.35 5.40
C GLY A 33 10.42 -11.91 4.90
N LEU A 34 9.40 -11.11 5.22
CA LEU A 34 9.29 -9.69 4.85
C LEU A 34 8.76 -8.89 6.05
N LYS A 35 9.69 -8.51 6.94
CA LYS A 35 9.37 -7.99 8.28
C LYS A 35 8.60 -6.67 8.30
N VAL A 36 8.73 -5.85 7.26
CA VAL A 36 8.01 -4.59 7.14
C VAL A 36 6.49 -4.75 7.15
N ILE A 37 5.96 -5.92 6.79
CA ILE A 37 4.52 -6.21 6.84
C ILE A 37 3.97 -5.99 8.26
N GLU A 38 4.75 -6.30 9.30
CA GLU A 38 4.33 -6.15 10.69
C GLU A 38 4.14 -4.66 11.09
N GLN A 39 4.82 -3.75 10.39
CA GLN A 39 4.79 -2.30 10.61
C GLN A 39 3.74 -1.57 9.75
N LEU A 40 3.20 -2.24 8.72
CA LEU A 40 2.18 -1.65 7.86
C LEU A 40 0.80 -1.69 8.55
N PRO A 41 0.01 -0.61 8.40
CA PRO A 41 -1.42 -0.63 8.68
C PRO A 41 -2.19 -1.64 7.82
N GLU A 42 -3.45 -1.88 8.18
CA GLU A 42 -4.29 -2.86 7.47
C GLU A 42 -4.57 -2.46 6.00
N ALA A 43 -4.90 -1.18 5.76
CA ALA A 43 -5.17 -0.65 4.43
C ALA A 43 -4.37 0.62 4.16
N THR A 44 -3.26 0.49 3.44
CA THR A 44 -2.41 1.60 3.01
C THR A 44 -2.64 1.90 1.53
N LEU A 45 -2.71 3.16 1.14
CA LEU A 45 -2.78 3.57 -0.26
C LEU A 45 -1.42 4.04 -0.74
N LEU A 46 -1.00 3.57 -1.90
CA LEU A 46 0.24 3.94 -2.56
C LEU A 46 -0.10 4.68 -3.85
N ARG A 47 0.19 5.97 -3.87
CA ARG A 47 0.07 6.81 -5.06
C ARG A 47 1.42 6.83 -5.79
N ILE A 48 1.43 6.44 -7.05
CA ILE A 48 2.61 6.49 -7.92
C ILE A 48 2.38 7.49 -9.03
N GLN A 49 3.30 8.43 -9.19
CA GLN A 49 3.23 9.47 -10.23
C GLN A 49 4.42 9.39 -11.19
N THR A 50 4.12 9.35 -12.49
CA THR A 50 5.11 9.34 -13.56
C THR A 50 5.65 10.75 -13.82
N ARG A 51 6.77 10.84 -14.56
CA ARG A 51 7.31 12.14 -15.01
C ARG A 51 6.36 12.91 -15.93
N SER A 52 5.49 12.21 -16.64
CA SER A 52 4.46 12.81 -17.50
C SER A 52 3.27 13.39 -16.71
N GLY A 53 3.26 13.22 -15.39
CA GLY A 53 2.18 13.67 -14.50
C GLY A 53 1.03 12.67 -14.35
N LYS A 54 1.06 11.54 -15.08
CA LYS A 54 0.08 10.46 -14.91
C LYS A 54 0.26 9.81 -13.55
N ARG A 55 -0.85 9.56 -12.87
CA ARG A 55 -0.86 8.92 -11.55
C ARG A 55 -1.65 7.62 -11.57
N GLU A 56 -1.22 6.69 -10.75
CA GLU A 56 -1.91 5.44 -10.47
C GLU A 56 -1.92 5.21 -8.96
N VAL A 57 -3.05 4.71 -8.44
CA VAL A 57 -3.19 4.40 -7.02
C VAL A 57 -3.24 2.88 -6.86
N TYR A 58 -2.60 2.39 -5.81
CA TYR A 58 -2.57 0.99 -5.42
C TYR A 58 -2.99 0.84 -3.96
N SER A 59 -3.76 -0.18 -3.66
CA SER A 59 -4.09 -0.58 -2.29
C SER A 59 -3.14 -1.66 -1.81
N LEU A 60 -2.41 -1.35 -0.74
CA LEU A 60 -1.54 -2.25 0.01
C LEU A 60 -2.36 -2.75 1.20
N LEU A 61 -2.85 -3.98 1.08
CA LEU A 61 -3.67 -4.63 2.10
C LEU A 61 -2.84 -5.65 2.86
N ARG A 62 -2.67 -5.43 4.16
CA ARG A 62 -2.04 -6.41 5.06
C ARG A 62 -3.07 -7.47 5.41
N ASN A 63 -2.90 -8.67 4.90
CA ASN A 63 -3.75 -9.81 5.25
C ASN A 63 -3.23 -10.41 6.56
N ARG A 64 -3.95 -10.17 7.65
CA ARG A 64 -3.64 -10.74 8.97
C ARG A 64 -4.04 -12.21 9.01
N ALA A 65 -3.12 -13.08 9.42
CA ALA A 65 -3.35 -14.51 9.47
C ALA A 65 -3.81 -14.96 10.85
N HIS A 66 -4.87 -15.77 10.88
CA HIS A 66 -5.37 -16.39 12.11
C HIS A 66 -5.55 -17.88 11.92
N SER A 67 -5.24 -18.66 12.95
CA SER A 67 -5.57 -20.09 12.97
C SER A 67 -7.08 -20.35 12.98
N ASN A 68 -7.87 -19.39 13.49
CA ASN A 68 -9.33 -19.41 13.49
C ASN A 68 -9.94 -18.02 13.75
N VAL A 69 -11.02 -17.66 13.03
CA VAL A 69 -11.78 -16.40 13.14
C VAL A 69 -13.17 -16.54 13.79
N ALA A 70 -13.51 -17.70 14.36
CA ALA A 70 -14.86 -18.00 14.89
C ALA A 70 -15.26 -17.24 16.17
N PHE A 71 -14.35 -16.53 16.83
CA PHE A 71 -14.61 -15.86 18.10
C PHE A 71 -14.29 -14.36 18.04
N MET A 72 -15.23 -13.55 18.55
CA MET A 72 -15.14 -12.09 18.61
C MET A 72 -14.09 -11.56 19.59
N LEU A 73 -13.70 -12.33 20.61
CA LEU A 73 -12.77 -11.92 21.67
C LEU A 73 -11.53 -12.83 21.73
N GLY A 74 -10.43 -12.32 22.27
CA GLY A 74 -9.20 -13.11 22.44
C GLY A 74 -8.50 -13.43 21.12
N GLU A 75 -8.42 -12.45 20.22
CA GLU A 75 -7.76 -12.57 18.91
C GLU A 75 -6.31 -13.04 19.06
N ALA A 76 -5.59 -12.50 20.05
CA ALA A 76 -4.16 -12.75 20.28
C ALA A 76 -3.78 -14.23 20.40
N TYR A 77 -4.69 -15.09 20.88
CA TYR A 77 -4.45 -16.54 20.99
C TYR A 77 -4.44 -17.28 19.64
N ARG A 78 -4.95 -16.63 18.59
CA ARG A 78 -5.15 -17.23 17.26
C ARG A 78 -4.44 -16.44 16.16
N TYR A 79 -4.04 -15.21 16.44
CA TYR A 79 -3.28 -14.37 15.51
C TYR A 79 -1.87 -14.94 15.30
N GLN A 80 -1.47 -15.10 14.04
CA GLN A 80 -0.21 -15.70 13.61
C GLN A 80 0.60 -14.67 12.80
N PRO A 81 1.21 -13.65 13.45
CA PRO A 81 1.79 -12.50 12.78
C PRO A 81 2.85 -12.86 11.73
N GLY A 82 3.65 -13.91 11.98
CA GLY A 82 4.67 -14.37 11.03
C GLY A 82 4.10 -14.91 9.71
N LEU A 83 2.79 -15.20 9.65
CA LEU A 83 2.08 -15.66 8.46
C LEU A 83 1.30 -14.54 7.74
N ASP A 84 1.33 -13.31 8.25
CA ASP A 84 0.73 -12.17 7.56
C ASP A 84 1.34 -12.02 6.17
N THR A 85 0.53 -11.57 5.21
CA THR A 85 0.99 -11.33 3.83
C THR A 85 0.55 -9.96 3.36
N LEU A 86 1.17 -9.47 2.29
CA LEU A 86 0.79 -8.21 1.65
C LEU A 86 0.14 -8.48 0.29
N THR A 87 -1.06 -7.95 0.10
CA THR A 87 -1.73 -7.85 -1.21
C THR A 87 -1.52 -6.45 -1.76
N ILE A 88 -1.10 -6.35 -3.02
CA ILE A 88 -1.09 -5.09 -3.77
C ILE A 88 -2.14 -5.19 -4.86
N TYR A 89 -3.09 -4.26 -4.87
CA TYR A 89 -4.20 -4.21 -5.80
C TYR A 89 -4.22 -2.85 -6.53
N PRO A 90 -4.33 -2.81 -7.87
CA PRO A 90 -4.46 -1.54 -8.59
C PRO A 90 -5.85 -0.93 -8.35
N GLY A 91 -5.87 0.30 -7.85
CA GLY A 91 -7.07 1.04 -7.46
C GLY A 91 -7.20 1.22 -5.94
N VAL A 92 -8.27 1.90 -5.55
CA VAL A 92 -8.63 2.15 -4.14
C VAL A 92 -9.61 1.07 -3.68
N LEU A 93 -9.14 0.14 -2.85
CA LEU A 93 -9.88 -1.02 -2.35
C LEU A 93 -10.05 -0.93 -0.82
N SER A 94 -10.54 0.23 -0.36
CA SER A 94 -10.91 0.47 1.04
C SER A 94 -11.76 1.73 1.13
N SER A 95 -12.72 1.76 2.04
CA SER A 95 -13.44 2.99 2.41
C SER A 95 -12.75 3.74 3.56
N TYR A 96 -11.78 3.11 4.24
CA TYR A 96 -11.10 3.62 5.42
C TYR A 96 -9.58 3.47 5.24
N PRO A 97 -8.92 4.31 4.42
CA PRO A 97 -7.47 4.26 4.31
C PRO A 97 -6.81 4.61 5.64
N ASN A 98 -5.89 3.75 6.08
CA ASN A 98 -5.12 3.98 7.31
C ASN A 98 -3.92 4.88 7.05
N PHE A 99 -3.29 4.81 5.87
CA PHE A 99 -2.10 5.62 5.58
C PHE A 99 -1.91 5.81 4.07
N ILE A 100 -1.15 6.83 3.67
CA ILE A 100 -0.82 7.10 2.26
C ILE A 100 0.69 7.20 2.10
N PHE A 101 1.21 6.51 1.10
CA PHE A 101 2.52 6.79 0.51
C PHE A 101 2.35 7.48 -0.83
N ASN A 102 3.16 8.51 -1.10
CA ASN A 102 3.27 9.14 -2.42
C ASN A 102 4.69 8.97 -2.94
N VAL A 103 4.85 8.22 -4.02
CA VAL A 103 6.15 7.79 -4.55
C VAL A 103 6.26 8.16 -6.04
N PRO A 104 7.28 8.92 -6.46
CA PRO A 104 7.59 9.07 -7.89
C PRO A 104 7.86 7.71 -8.55
N ALA A 105 7.40 7.49 -9.78
CA ALA A 105 7.56 6.18 -10.45
C ALA A 105 9.03 5.73 -10.56
N GLU A 106 9.95 6.68 -10.64
CA GLU A 106 11.40 6.46 -10.67
C GLU A 106 12.00 6.01 -9.33
N ASP A 107 11.34 6.35 -8.21
CA ASP A 107 11.77 5.99 -6.86
C ASP A 107 11.20 4.62 -6.42
N VAL A 108 10.27 4.04 -7.17
CA VAL A 108 9.64 2.75 -6.82
C VAL A 108 10.66 1.62 -6.59
N PRO A 109 11.74 1.46 -7.40
CA PRO A 109 12.80 0.50 -7.11
C PRO A 109 13.42 0.64 -5.73
N GLU A 110 13.71 1.88 -5.33
CA GLU A 110 14.34 2.21 -4.04
C GLU A 110 13.34 2.06 -2.88
N PHE A 111 12.10 2.53 -3.07
CA PHE A 111 11.02 2.31 -2.10
C PHE A 111 10.84 0.80 -1.81
N VAL A 112 10.82 -0.04 -2.84
CA VAL A 112 10.69 -1.49 -2.66
C VAL A 112 11.93 -2.06 -1.96
N GLU A 113 13.14 -1.65 -2.32
CA GLU A 113 14.37 -2.09 -1.66
C GLU A 113 14.37 -1.73 -0.17
N ASP A 114 14.01 -0.49 0.18
CA ASP A 114 13.90 -0.04 1.56
C ASP A 114 12.85 -0.85 2.34
N MET A 115 11.70 -1.13 1.73
CA MET A 115 10.66 -1.99 2.30
C MET A 115 11.18 -3.42 2.53
N GLU A 116 11.96 -3.99 1.62
CA GLU A 116 12.57 -5.32 1.78
C GLU A 116 13.62 -5.36 2.91
N LEU A 117 14.33 -4.24 3.12
CA LEU A 117 15.38 -4.10 4.13
C LEU A 117 14.86 -3.63 5.50
N ALA A 118 13.63 -3.13 5.59
CA ALA A 118 13.01 -2.66 6.83
C ALA A 118 12.62 -3.83 7.74
N ARG A 119 13.48 -4.10 8.73
CA ARG A 119 13.30 -5.15 9.74
C ARG A 119 12.95 -4.63 11.13
N ASP A 120 12.96 -3.31 11.31
CA ASP A 120 12.71 -2.63 12.57
C ASP A 120 11.99 -1.30 12.32
N THR A 121 11.40 -0.75 13.38
CA THR A 121 10.63 0.50 13.34
C THR A 121 11.47 1.67 12.83
N LYS A 122 12.74 1.77 13.20
CA LYS A 122 13.62 2.88 12.78
C LYS A 122 13.87 2.87 11.28
N ARG A 123 13.99 1.70 10.64
CA ARG A 123 14.09 1.59 9.18
C ARG A 123 12.78 1.98 8.50
N PHE A 124 11.66 1.52 9.04
CA PHE A 124 10.35 1.85 8.50
C PHE A 124 10.02 3.35 8.63
N GLU A 125 10.38 3.98 9.75
CA GLU A 125 10.21 5.42 9.97
C GLU A 125 10.88 6.24 8.86
N ARG A 126 12.07 5.84 8.38
CA ARG A 126 12.74 6.54 7.26
C ARG A 126 11.96 6.45 5.95
N ILE A 127 11.28 5.33 5.71
CA ILE A 127 10.38 5.17 4.55
C ILE A 127 9.20 6.14 4.69
N VAL A 128 8.62 6.21 5.89
CA VAL A 128 7.51 7.11 6.21
C VAL A 128 7.94 8.58 6.12
N GLU A 129 9.13 8.95 6.57
CA GLU A 129 9.66 10.31 6.48
C GLU A 129 9.87 10.74 5.02
N ARG A 130 10.30 9.82 4.16
CA ARG A 130 10.60 10.14 2.76
C ARG A 130 9.37 10.17 1.86
N TRP A 131 8.48 9.19 2.00
CA TRP A 131 7.35 9.01 1.08
C TRP A 131 5.98 9.02 1.76
N GLY A 132 5.92 9.00 3.08
CA GLY A 132 4.67 8.93 3.84
C GLY A 132 3.98 10.29 3.95
N ILE A 133 2.65 10.29 3.86
CA ILE A 133 1.82 11.48 4.00
C ILE A 133 1.19 11.48 5.39
N ARG A 134 1.88 12.06 6.38
CA ARG A 134 1.31 12.18 7.74
C ARG A 134 0.16 13.20 7.76
N ARG A 135 -0.72 13.14 8.76
CA ARG A 135 -1.80 14.14 8.96
C ARG A 135 -1.28 15.59 9.08
N SER A 136 -0.04 15.75 9.54
CA SER A 136 0.64 17.05 9.64
C SER A 136 1.30 17.52 8.33
N HIS A 137 1.25 16.72 7.26
CA HIS A 137 1.83 17.09 5.97
C HIS A 137 1.12 18.35 5.42
N PRO A 138 1.85 19.38 4.95
CA PRO A 138 1.24 20.64 4.51
C PRO A 138 0.25 20.47 3.35
N GLN A 139 0.48 19.47 2.50
CA GLN A 139 -0.38 19.10 1.37
C GLN A 139 -1.26 17.88 1.66
N PHE A 140 -1.50 17.53 2.94
CA PHE A 140 -2.26 16.33 3.30
C PHE A 140 -3.61 16.21 2.55
N TRP A 141 -4.40 17.29 2.54
CA TRP A 141 -5.72 17.31 1.90
C TRP A 141 -5.66 17.16 0.39
N GLU A 142 -4.59 17.65 -0.25
CA GLU A 142 -4.38 17.47 -1.68
C GLU A 142 -4.25 15.97 -1.99
N TYR A 143 -3.35 15.27 -1.29
CA TYR A 143 -3.16 13.83 -1.48
C TYR A 143 -4.36 12.99 -1.08
N PHE A 144 -5.04 13.35 0.01
CA PHE A 144 -6.19 12.58 0.49
C PHE A 144 -7.39 12.71 -0.48
N HIS A 145 -7.71 13.93 -0.93
CA HIS A 145 -8.81 14.14 -1.89
C HIS A 145 -8.49 13.62 -3.28
N ASP A 146 -7.21 13.58 -3.67
CA ASP A 146 -6.79 13.00 -4.94
C ASP A 146 -7.19 11.52 -5.10
N LEU A 147 -7.36 10.79 -3.99
CA LEU A 147 -7.83 9.40 -4.01
C LEU A 147 -9.29 9.29 -4.45
N SER A 148 -10.16 10.18 -3.93
CA SER A 148 -11.56 10.26 -4.38
C SER A 148 -11.63 10.76 -5.82
N GLN A 149 -10.78 11.71 -6.21
CA GLN A 149 -10.68 12.17 -7.59
C GLN A 149 -10.25 11.04 -8.53
N TYR A 150 -9.29 10.21 -8.12
CA TYR A 150 -8.87 9.04 -8.87
C TYR A 150 -10.01 8.03 -9.05
N LEU A 151 -10.82 7.78 -8.01
CA LEU A 151 -12.02 6.95 -8.11
C LEU A 151 -13.05 7.54 -9.09
N HIS A 152 -13.28 8.85 -9.04
CA HIS A 152 -14.14 9.54 -10.00
C HIS A 152 -13.67 9.36 -11.45
N GLU A 153 -12.35 9.49 -11.68
CA GLU A 153 -11.73 9.37 -13.00
C GLU A 153 -11.74 7.94 -13.56
N THR A 154 -11.63 6.91 -12.69
CA THR A 154 -11.38 5.53 -13.12
C THR A 154 -12.55 4.57 -12.89
N THR A 155 -13.32 4.75 -11.82
CA THR A 155 -14.41 3.87 -11.39
C THR A 155 -15.58 4.67 -10.80
N PRO A 156 -16.22 5.56 -11.58
CA PRO A 156 -17.20 6.53 -11.06
C PRO A 156 -18.44 5.89 -10.41
N VAL A 157 -18.77 4.64 -10.77
CA VAL A 157 -19.89 3.90 -10.15
C VAL A 157 -19.59 3.50 -8.71
N GLU A 158 -18.32 3.25 -8.38
CA GLU A 158 -17.85 2.89 -7.05
C GLU A 158 -17.38 4.11 -6.26
N GLU A 159 -17.54 5.32 -6.82
CA GLU A 159 -17.12 6.55 -6.18
C GLU A 159 -17.89 6.78 -4.87
N GLY A 160 -17.12 7.00 -3.81
CA GLY A 160 -17.62 7.35 -2.49
C GLY A 160 -16.65 8.26 -1.76
N VAL A 161 -17.09 8.78 -0.62
CA VAL A 161 -16.24 9.56 0.28
C VAL A 161 -15.41 8.61 1.13
N LEU A 162 -14.09 8.75 1.09
CA LEU A 162 -13.19 7.99 1.95
C LEU A 162 -13.22 8.55 3.37
N ASP A 163 -13.37 7.66 4.35
CA ASP A 163 -13.42 8.03 5.76
C ASP A 163 -12.02 8.00 6.40
N MET A 164 -11.58 9.18 6.86
CA MET A 164 -10.30 9.41 7.52
C MET A 164 -10.27 8.97 9.00
N ASN A 165 -11.39 8.52 9.58
CA ASN A 165 -11.50 8.18 11.01
C ASN A 165 -10.47 7.14 11.48
N ARG A 166 -9.98 6.28 10.58
CA ARG A 166 -8.96 5.25 10.86
C ARG A 166 -7.55 5.60 10.39
N TYR A 167 -7.31 6.84 9.96
CA TYR A 167 -6.02 7.28 9.48
C TYR A 167 -4.99 7.35 10.62
N GLU A 168 -3.89 6.64 10.49
CA GLU A 168 -2.85 6.51 11.50
C GLU A 168 -1.84 7.65 11.42
N ASN A 169 -1.16 7.90 12.53
CA ASN A 169 0.02 8.76 12.57
C ASN A 169 1.24 7.87 12.86
N LEU A 170 1.60 7.07 11.85
CA LEU A 170 2.92 6.45 11.73
C LEU A 170 3.97 7.54 11.73
#